data_AF-A0A0N4W8Q5-F1
#
_entry.id   AF-A0A0N4W8Q5-F1
#
_cell.length_a   1.000
_cell.length_b   1.000
_cell.length_c   1.000
_cell.angle_alpha   90.00
_cell.angle_beta   90.00
_cell.angle_gamma   90.00
#
_symmetry.space_group_name_H-M   'P 1'
#
loop_
_entity.id
_entity.type
_entity.pdbx_description
1 polymer ?
#
loop_
_entity_poly.entity_id
_entity_poly.type
_entity_poly.pdbx_seq_one_letter_code
_entity_poly.pdbx_strand_id
1 'polypeptide(L)'
;MYSGKVLLISSVFFVVCSSQDRPPVVELPVQPSPGDSKRLTGKALVDYVNSRQSLFEAEYSPEAEHRLGHLMKLDFIKNARKRYNIPKVEKSPDNVQIPER
;
A
#
# COMPACT_ATOMS: atom_id res chain seq x y z
N MET A 1 32.02 43.50 50.82
CA MET A 1 31.15 42.33 50.57
C MET A 1 30.03 42.75 49.63
N TYR A 2 30.18 42.53 48.32
CA TYR A 2 29.11 42.75 47.35
C TYR A 2 28.52 41.38 47.00
N SER A 3 27.25 41.18 47.34
CA SER A 3 26.50 39.96 47.03
C SER A 3 26.01 40.06 45.58
N GLY A 4 26.66 39.33 44.67
CA GLY A 4 26.30 39.27 43.26
C GLY A 4 25.09 38.35 43.05
N LYS A 5 23.96 38.92 42.62
CA LYS A 5 22.77 38.16 42.24
C LYS A 5 22.98 37.57 40.84
N VAL A 6 22.96 36.24 40.73
CA VAL A 6 23.01 35.53 39.45
C VAL A 6 21.60 35.51 38.84
N LEU A 7 21.44 36.13 37.68
CA LEU A 7 20.19 36.13 36.92
C LEU A 7 20.20 34.92 35.97
N LEU A 8 19.42 33.88 36.28
CA LEU A 8 19.21 32.74 35.39
C LEU A 8 18.11 33.08 34.37
N ILE A 9 18.50 33.25 33.11
CA ILE A 9 17.57 33.43 31.99
C ILE A 9 17.18 32.03 31.49
N SER A 10 15.95 31.60 31.72
CA SER A 10 15.42 30.38 31.09
C SER A 10 15.00 30.69 29.66
N SER A 11 15.76 30.20 28.69
CA SER A 11 15.40 30.27 27.27
C SER A 11 14.44 29.13 26.93
N VAL A 12 13.21 29.48 26.53
CA VAL A 12 12.24 28.51 26.00
C VAL A 12 12.38 28.47 24.49
N PHE A 13 12.88 27.35 23.94
CA PHE A 13 12.90 27.09 22.51
C PHE A 13 11.52 26.63 22.05
N PHE A 14 10.74 27.54 21.46
CA PHE A 14 9.55 27.16 20.69
C PHE A 14 9.98 26.63 19.33
N VAL A 15 9.95 25.32 19.15
CA VAL A 15 10.08 24.69 17.83
C VAL A 15 8.74 24.84 17.11
N VAL A 16 8.68 25.74 16.15
CA VAL A 16 7.54 25.86 15.21
C VAL A 16 7.76 24.84 14.10
N CYS A 17 7.01 23.73 14.13
CA CYS A 17 6.93 22.79 13.01
C CYS A 17 5.97 23.35 11.95
N SER A 18 6.49 24.04 10.93
CA SER A 18 5.74 24.29 9.70
C SER A 18 5.71 23.00 8.88
N SER A 19 4.72 22.14 9.13
CA SER A 19 4.50 20.93 8.32
C SER A 19 3.75 21.28 7.04
N GLN A 20 4.50 21.60 5.99
CA GLN A 20 4.01 21.57 4.61
C GLN A 20 4.98 20.73 3.76
N ASP A 21 5.11 19.46 4.11
CA ASP A 21 5.65 18.47 3.17
C ASP A 21 4.49 17.61 2.67
N ARG A 22 4.09 17.81 1.41
CA ARG A 22 3.30 16.81 0.70
C ARG A 22 4.18 15.55 0.65
N PRO A 23 3.71 14.38 1.13
CA PRO A 23 4.50 13.18 1.01
C PRO A 23 4.78 12.92 -0.47
N PRO A 24 6.02 12.55 -0.84
CA PRO A 24 6.36 12.24 -2.21
C PRO A 24 5.46 11.12 -2.71
N VAL A 25 4.86 11.31 -3.88
CA VAL A 25 4.13 10.26 -4.58
C VAL A 25 5.15 9.17 -4.89
N VAL A 26 5.03 8.03 -4.21
CA VAL A 26 5.95 6.90 -4.45
C VAL A 26 5.57 6.28 -5.79
N GLU A 27 6.43 6.49 -6.78
CA GLU A 27 6.28 5.92 -8.11
C GLU A 27 6.61 4.42 -8.02
N LEU A 28 5.59 3.57 -8.20
CA LEU A 28 5.74 2.12 -8.19
C LEU A 28 6.55 1.70 -9.42
N PRO A 29 7.75 1.09 -9.28
CA PRO A 29 8.51 0.65 -10.43
C PRO A 29 7.78 -0.51 -11.13
N VAL A 30 7.15 -0.22 -12.28
CA VAL A 30 6.53 -1.22 -13.15
C VAL A 30 7.62 -1.88 -13.99
N GLN A 31 8.48 -2.69 -13.35
CA GLN A 31 9.41 -3.53 -14.12
C GLN A 31 8.63 -4.71 -14.73
N PRO A 32 8.86 -5.04 -16.01
CA PRO A 32 8.22 -6.18 -16.64
C PRO A 32 8.57 -7.44 -15.85
N SER A 33 7.55 -8.23 -15.47
CA SER A 33 7.83 -9.46 -14.73
C SER A 33 8.66 -10.38 -15.62
N PRO A 34 9.78 -10.94 -15.16
CA PRO A 34 10.52 -11.95 -15.91
C PRO A 34 9.56 -13.05 -16.36
N GLY A 35 9.72 -13.61 -17.56
CA GLY A 35 8.83 -14.66 -18.08
C GLY A 35 8.61 -15.85 -17.13
N ASP A 36 9.56 -16.07 -16.22
CA ASP A 36 9.56 -17.12 -15.19
C ASP A 36 8.76 -16.76 -13.92
N SER A 37 8.32 -15.50 -13.74
CA SER A 37 7.53 -15.04 -12.60
C SER A 37 6.19 -15.78 -12.48
N LYS A 38 5.69 -16.33 -13.60
CA LYS A 38 4.45 -17.11 -13.68
C LYS A 38 4.47 -18.39 -12.82
N ARG A 39 5.62 -18.78 -12.27
CA ARG A 39 5.78 -20.00 -11.46
C ARG A 39 6.29 -19.76 -10.04
N LEU A 40 6.53 -18.51 -9.62
CA LEU A 40 6.99 -18.24 -8.25
C LEU A 40 5.84 -18.47 -7.26
N THR A 41 6.07 -19.33 -6.28
CA THR A 41 5.13 -19.63 -5.19
C THR A 41 5.85 -19.63 -3.84
N GLY A 42 5.09 -19.54 -2.75
CA GLY A 42 5.60 -19.63 -1.38
C GLY A 42 6.78 -18.69 -1.11
N LYS A 43 7.84 -19.24 -0.49
CA LYS A 43 9.05 -18.50 -0.12
C LYS A 43 9.71 -17.77 -1.30
N ALA A 44 9.80 -18.42 -2.47
CA ALA A 44 10.45 -17.83 -3.64
C ALA A 44 9.70 -16.58 -4.17
N LEU A 45 8.37 -16.57 -4.02
CA LEU A 45 7.57 -15.39 -4.35
C LEU A 45 7.80 -14.26 -3.35
N VAL A 46 7.87 -14.59 -2.06
CA VAL A 46 8.17 -13.62 -0.99
C VAL A 46 9.52 -12.97 -1.22
N ASP A 47 10.56 -13.77 -1.44
CA ASP A 47 11.93 -13.28 -1.67
C ASP A 47 11.99 -12.40 -2.93
N TYR A 48 11.27 -12.77 -4.00
CA TYR A 48 11.17 -11.95 -5.21
C TYR A 48 10.49 -10.60 -4.95
N VAL A 49 9.34 -10.59 -4.26
CA VAL A 49 8.60 -9.35 -3.95
C VAL A 49 9.47 -8.40 -3.14
N ASN A 50 10.11 -8.91 -2.08
CA ASN A 50 10.99 -8.13 -1.22
C ASN A 50 12.22 -7.59 -1.97
N SER A 51 12.69 -8.28 -3.01
CA SER A 51 13.80 -7.81 -3.85
C SER A 51 13.45 -6.69 -4.83
N ARG A 52 12.16 -6.50 -5.15
CA ARG A 52 11.70 -5.64 -6.26
C ARG A 52 10.99 -4.37 -5.83
N GLN A 53 10.43 -4.32 -4.64
CA GLN A 53 9.71 -3.16 -4.14
C GLN A 53 9.95 -2.99 -2.65
N SER A 54 9.96 -1.74 -2.19
CA SER A 54 10.35 -1.37 -0.82
C SER A 54 9.21 -0.74 0.00
N LEU A 55 7.98 -0.74 -0.52
CA LEU A 55 6.84 -0.12 0.16
C LEU A 55 6.30 -0.97 1.30
N PHE A 56 6.48 -2.29 1.20
CA PHE A 56 6.10 -3.24 2.22
C PHE A 56 7.03 -4.45 2.18
N GLU A 57 7.13 -5.15 3.30
CA GLU A 57 7.80 -6.43 3.40
C GLU A 57 6.76 -7.55 3.35
N ALA A 58 7.00 -8.53 2.48
CA ALA A 58 6.22 -9.75 2.41
C ALA A 58 6.82 -10.80 3.36
N GLU A 59 5.94 -11.55 4.01
CA GLU A 59 6.31 -12.65 4.88
C GLU A 59 5.70 -13.96 4.38
N TYR A 60 6.46 -15.05 4.52
CA TYR A 60 5.96 -16.39 4.20
C TYR A 60 5.16 -16.94 5.39
N SER A 61 3.96 -17.46 5.12
CA SER A 61 3.14 -18.15 6.12
C SER A 61 2.49 -19.40 5.53
N PRO A 62 2.69 -20.59 6.14
CA PRO A 62 1.99 -21.81 5.74
C PRO A 62 0.46 -21.69 5.87
N GLU A 63 -0.02 -20.92 6.84
CA GLU A 63 -1.45 -20.68 7.01
C GLU A 63 -2.02 -19.87 5.84
N ALA A 64 -1.27 -18.89 5.32
CA ALA A 64 -1.67 -18.13 4.14
C ALA A 64 -1.79 -19.02 2.89
N GLU A 65 -0.89 -19.98 2.71
CA GLU A 65 -1.00 -20.98 1.63
C GLU A 65 -2.24 -21.87 1.80
N HIS A 66 -2.52 -22.31 3.03
CA HIS A 66 -3.72 -23.10 3.30
C HIS A 66 -5.01 -22.31 3.00
N ARG A 67 -5.05 -21.02 3.35
CA ARG A 67 -6.18 -20.12 3.05
C ARG A 67 -6.36 -19.90 1.54
N LEU A 68 -5.29 -19.92 0.75
CA LEU A 68 -5.37 -19.80 -0.71
C LEU A 68 -6.23 -20.91 -1.33
N GLY A 69 -6.18 -22.13 -0.79
CA GLY A 69 -7.02 -23.24 -1.24
C GLY A 69 -8.53 -23.04 -1.01
N HIS A 70 -8.89 -22.17 -0.07
CA HIS A 70 -10.28 -21.87 0.29
C HIS A 70 -10.85 -20.67 -0.50
N LEU A 71 -10.00 -19.93 -1.22
CA LEU A 71 -10.44 -18.82 -2.05
C LEU A 71 -11.14 -19.34 -3.31
N MET A 72 -12.13 -18.59 -3.78
CA MET A 72 -12.77 -18.87 -5.06
C MET A 72 -11.74 -18.81 -6.18
N LYS A 73 -11.76 -19.82 -7.07
CA LYS A 73 -10.89 -19.86 -8.24
C LYS A 73 -11.10 -18.63 -9.12
N LEU A 74 -10.03 -18.06 -9.65
CA LEU A 74 -10.10 -16.93 -10.58
C LEU A 74 -10.99 -17.19 -11.80
N ASP A 75 -11.09 -18.44 -12.24
CA ASP A 75 -11.97 -18.83 -13.34
C ASP A 75 -13.45 -18.62 -13.01
N PHE A 76 -13.83 -18.66 -11.72
CA PHE A 76 -15.16 -18.26 -11.31
C PHE A 76 -15.37 -16.77 -11.59
N ILE A 77 -14.44 -15.90 -11.17
CA ILE A 77 -14.54 -14.45 -11.41
C ILE A 77 -14.60 -14.15 -12.91
N LYS A 78 -13.72 -14.77 -13.72
CA LYS A 78 -13.68 -14.59 -15.18
C LYS A 78 -15.00 -14.96 -15.85
N ASN A 79 -15.66 -16.01 -15.35
CA ASN A 79 -16.87 -16.56 -15.99
C ASN A 79 -18.17 -16.23 -15.25
N ALA A 80 -18.13 -15.53 -14.11
CA ALA A 80 -19.29 -15.28 -13.27
C ALA A 80 -20.42 -14.61 -14.06
N ARG A 81 -20.09 -13.56 -14.83
CA ARG A 81 -21.07 -12.89 -15.71
C ARG A 81 -21.77 -13.84 -16.67
N LYS A 82 -21.01 -14.71 -17.33
CA LYS A 82 -21.54 -15.69 -18.29
C LYS A 82 -22.40 -16.74 -17.58
N ARG A 83 -21.98 -17.22 -16.41
CA ARG A 83 -22.68 -18.29 -15.67
C ARG A 83 -23.99 -17.83 -15.06
N TYR A 84 -24.08 -16.59 -14.62
CA TYR A 84 -25.27 -16.04 -13.96
C TYR A 84 -26.08 -15.10 -14.87
N ASN A 85 -25.77 -15.06 -16.17
CA ASN A 85 -26.40 -14.18 -17.15
C ASN A 85 -26.46 -12.71 -16.66
N ILE A 86 -25.43 -12.26 -15.96
CA ILE A 86 -25.38 -10.90 -15.42
C ILE A 86 -25.23 -9.96 -16.62
N PRO A 87 -26.22 -9.08 -16.88
CA PRO A 87 -26.11 -8.13 -17.97
C PRO A 87 -24.86 -7.29 -17.75
N LYS A 88 -24.08 -7.12 -18.81
CA LYS A 88 -22.96 -6.20 -18.79
C LYS A 88 -23.57 -4.81 -18.72
N VAL A 89 -23.63 -4.23 -17.52
CA VAL A 89 -23.93 -2.80 -17.36
C VAL A 89 -22.91 -2.06 -18.23
N GLU A 90 -23.38 -1.51 -19.35
CA GLU A 90 -22.61 -0.57 -20.14
C GLU A 90 -22.22 0.58 -19.23
N LYS A 91 -21.02 1.13 -19.47
CA LYS A 91 -20.40 2.18 -18.67
C LYS A 91 -21.45 3.13 -18.14
N SER A 92 -21.39 3.40 -16.84
CA SER A 92 -22.11 4.50 -16.23
C SER A 92 -21.96 5.74 -17.12
N PRO A 93 -23.06 6.44 -17.46
CA PRO A 93 -22.94 7.75 -18.07
C PRO A 93 -22.09 8.63 -17.13
N ASP A 94 -21.31 9.48 -17.76
CA ASP A 94 -20.27 10.34 -17.21
C ASP A 94 -20.62 10.98 -15.84
N ASN A 95 -19.58 11.09 -15.01
CA ASN A 95 -19.49 12.00 -13.86
C ASN A 95 -20.70 12.00 -12.90
N VAL A 96 -20.82 10.96 -12.09
CA VAL A 96 -21.53 11.09 -10.82
C VAL A 96 -20.75 12.10 -9.97
N GLN A 97 -21.25 13.32 -9.86
CA GLN A 97 -20.70 14.32 -8.94
C GLN A 97 -20.82 13.76 -7.52
N ILE A 98 -19.69 13.37 -6.95
CA ILE A 98 -19.59 12.97 -5.55
C ILE A 98 -19.71 14.26 -4.73
N PRO A 99 -20.70 14.41 -3.84
CA PRO A 99 -20.79 15.58 -2.99
C PRO A 99 -19.58 15.62 -2.06
N GLU A 100 -18.88 16.75 -1.99
CA GLU A 100 -17.93 17.01 -0.92
C GLU A 100 -18.68 17.01 0.42
N ARG A 101 -18.15 16.28 1.41
CA ARG A 101 -18.66 16.25 2.78
C ARG A 101 -17.88 17.22 3.66
#